data_AF-A5UZN2-F1
#
_entry.id   AF-A5UZN2-F1
#
_cell.length_a   1.000
_cell.length_b   1.000
_cell.length_c   1.000
_cell.angle_alpha   90.00
_cell.angle_beta   90.00
_cell.angle_gamma   90.00
#
_symmetry.space_group_name_H-M   'P 1'
#
loop_
_entity.id
_entity.type
_entity.pdbx_description
1 polymer ?
#
loop_
_entity_poly.entity_id
_entity_poly.type
_entity_poly.pdbx_seq_one_letter_code
_entity_poly.pdbx_strand_id
1 'polypeptide(L)'
;MSRSSIRVARSAVQLRRPIGLALLSGTGVVCGLALTVLAMALIAYKASLGIPLAVQIVEITLAILVPFTIVWFYWGLWDVMQSAWWSHVLGGPLAIVGLGAAFMWRNGIIGLLVRGLPVAVHPLVATSFAWFTLGLLVLEVATVAYLLTAWKAFGIGAPKPLWERRR
;
A
#
# COMPACT_ATOMS: atom_id res chain seq x y z
N MET A 1 47.76 33.01 -15.99
CA MET A 1 46.75 31.95 -16.22
C MET A 1 46.02 31.68 -14.90
N SER A 2 44.90 32.37 -14.66
CA SER A 2 44.11 32.20 -13.43
C SER A 2 43.05 31.12 -13.69
N ARG A 3 43.16 29.98 -13.01
CA ARG A 3 42.12 28.94 -13.00
C ARG A 3 40.99 29.43 -12.09
N SER A 4 40.01 30.12 -12.68
CA SER A 4 38.75 30.40 -11.99
C SER A 4 38.06 29.07 -11.71
N SER A 5 38.17 28.60 -10.48
CA SER A 5 37.39 27.47 -9.99
C SER A 5 35.95 27.93 -9.87
N ILE A 6 35.15 27.66 -10.89
CA ILE A 6 33.70 27.78 -10.79
C ILE A 6 33.27 26.70 -9.80
N ARG A 7 33.21 27.08 -8.53
CA ARG A 7 32.62 26.28 -7.48
C ARG A 7 31.13 26.29 -7.76
N VAL A 8 30.67 25.36 -8.61
CA VAL A 8 29.24 25.09 -8.79
C VAL A 8 28.74 24.72 -7.40
N ALA A 9 28.07 25.66 -6.75
CA ALA A 9 27.32 25.39 -5.55
C ALA A 9 26.37 24.26 -5.93
N ARG A 10 26.68 23.05 -5.48
CA ARG A 10 25.71 21.96 -5.42
C ARG A 10 24.67 22.44 -4.41
N SER A 11 23.74 23.26 -4.86
CA SER A 11 22.43 23.31 -4.24
C SER A 11 21.92 21.90 -4.43
N ALA A 12 22.11 21.07 -3.40
CA ALA A 12 21.21 19.99 -3.13
C ALA A 12 19.84 20.67 -3.01
N VAL A 13 19.16 20.83 -4.15
CA VAL A 13 17.72 21.02 -4.16
C VAL A 13 17.24 19.69 -3.61
N GLN A 14 17.22 19.58 -2.28
CA GLN A 14 16.31 18.70 -1.59
C GLN A 14 14.97 19.15 -2.13
N LEU A 15 14.49 18.49 -3.20
CA LEU A 15 13.10 18.53 -3.58
C LEU A 15 12.37 18.16 -2.30
N ARG A 16 11.85 19.19 -1.62
CA ARG A 16 11.15 19.04 -0.36
C ARG A 16 9.94 18.19 -0.71
N ARG A 17 10.03 16.89 -0.42
CA ARG A 17 8.99 15.92 -0.79
C ARG A 17 7.68 16.43 -0.20
N PRO A 18 6.60 16.52 -0.99
CA PRO A 18 5.37 17.12 -0.52
C PRO A 18 4.82 16.29 0.66
N ILE A 19 4.42 16.99 1.72
CA ILE A 19 3.94 16.39 2.97
C ILE A 19 2.76 15.43 2.72
N GLY A 20 1.93 15.71 1.70
CA GLY A 20 0.84 14.82 1.30
C GLY A 20 1.30 13.42 0.90
N LEU A 21 2.37 13.29 0.10
CA LEU A 21 2.93 11.97 -0.26
C LEU A 21 3.48 11.25 0.96
N ALA A 22 4.13 11.99 1.86
CA ALA A 22 4.68 11.44 3.09
C ALA A 22 3.58 10.83 3.98
N LEU A 23 2.47 11.56 4.14
CA LEU A 23 1.32 11.09 4.90
C LEU A 23 0.67 9.87 4.24
N LEU A 24 0.36 9.93 2.93
CA LEU A 24 -0.27 8.83 2.22
C LEU A 24 0.58 7.56 2.25
N SER A 25 1.88 7.69 1.99
CA SER A 25 2.83 6.57 2.07
C SER A 25 2.91 5.99 3.48
N GLY A 26 3.10 6.84 4.49
CA GLY A 26 3.18 6.40 5.88
C GLY A 26 1.91 5.70 6.34
N THR A 27 0.74 6.27 6.05
CA THR A 27 -0.55 5.67 6.38
C THR A 27 -0.73 4.32 5.70
N GLY A 28 -0.42 4.21 4.40
CA GLY A 28 -0.56 2.95 3.68
C GLY A 28 0.39 1.85 4.17
N VAL A 29 1.64 2.19 4.51
CA VAL A 29 2.58 1.26 5.14
C VAL A 29 2.05 0.78 6.50
N VAL A 30 1.56 1.70 7.34
CA VAL A 30 0.96 1.36 8.64
C VAL A 30 -0.27 0.46 8.46
N CYS A 31 -1.14 0.75 7.49
CA CYS A 31 -2.27 -0.12 7.15
C CYS A 31 -1.79 -1.51 6.71
N GLY A 32 -0.79 -1.60 5.83
CA GLY A 32 -0.22 -2.89 5.44
C GLY A 32 0.26 -3.69 6.65
N LEU A 33 1.07 -3.08 7.52
CA LEU A 33 1.57 -3.75 8.73
C LEU A 33 0.45 -4.17 9.70
N ALA A 34 -0.56 -3.32 9.92
CA ALA A 34 -1.70 -3.65 10.76
C ALA A 34 -2.50 -4.84 10.19
N LEU A 35 -2.66 -4.91 8.86
CA LEU A 35 -3.30 -6.04 8.19
C LEU A 35 -2.50 -7.34 8.38
N THR A 36 -1.17 -7.28 8.30
CA THR A 36 -0.29 -8.43 8.60
C THR A 36 -0.55 -8.94 10.01
N VAL A 37 -0.56 -8.04 11.01
CA VAL A 37 -0.79 -8.43 12.42
C VAL A 37 -2.17 -9.06 12.61
N LEU A 38 -3.22 -8.47 12.04
CA LEU A 38 -4.58 -9.01 12.12
C LEU A 38 -4.69 -10.38 11.44
N ALA A 39 -4.09 -10.55 10.27
CA ALA A 39 -4.13 -11.81 9.54
C ALA A 39 -3.36 -12.92 10.28
N MET A 40 -2.18 -12.59 10.83
CA MET A 40 -1.42 -13.51 11.68
C MET A 40 -2.19 -13.89 12.95
N ALA A 41 -2.86 -12.94 13.59
CA ALA A 41 -3.70 -13.22 14.75
C ALA A 41 -4.85 -14.18 14.41
N LEU A 42 -5.50 -14.00 13.25
CA LEU A 42 -6.57 -14.88 12.78
C LEU A 42 -6.07 -16.31 12.52
N ILE A 43 -4.92 -16.45 11.85
CA ILE A 43 -4.30 -17.75 11.56
C ILE A 43 -3.88 -18.45 12.86
N ALA A 44 -3.24 -17.72 13.78
CA ALA A 44 -2.83 -18.25 15.08
C ALA A 44 -4.04 -18.71 15.91
N TYR A 45 -5.13 -17.94 15.87
CA TYR A 45 -6.38 -18.31 16.54
C TYR A 45 -7.03 -19.55 15.92
N LYS A 46 -7.06 -19.67 14.60
CA LYS A 46 -7.54 -20.90 13.93
C LYS A 46 -6.68 -22.11 14.29
N ALA A 47 -5.36 -21.94 14.33
CA ALA A 47 -4.43 -23.00 14.73
C ALA A 47 -4.65 -23.42 16.19
N SER A 48 -4.93 -22.49 17.11
CA SER A 48 -5.22 -22.82 18.52
C SER A 48 -6.55 -23.56 18.71
N LEU A 49 -7.49 -23.40 17.77
CA LEU A 49 -8.72 -24.19 17.69
C LEU A 49 -8.53 -25.57 17.04
N GLY A 50 -7.30 -25.96 16.70
CA GLY A 50 -6.98 -27.27 16.12
C GLY A 50 -7.21 -27.35 14.61
N ILE A 51 -7.44 -26.23 13.91
CA ILE A 51 -7.58 -26.23 12.45
C ILE A 51 -6.19 -26.42 11.82
N PRO A 52 -5.97 -27.47 11.01
CA PRO A 52 -4.67 -27.74 10.42
C PRO A 52 -4.19 -26.58 9.51
N LEU A 53 -2.91 -26.23 9.59
CA LEU A 53 -2.30 -25.20 8.75
C LEU A 53 -2.45 -25.49 7.25
N ALA A 54 -2.46 -26.77 6.86
CA ALA A 54 -2.67 -27.18 5.47
C ALA A 54 -4.01 -26.70 4.90
N VAL A 55 -5.06 -26.66 5.73
CA VAL A 55 -6.40 -26.16 5.32
C VAL A 55 -6.42 -24.63 5.25
N GLN A 56 -5.49 -23.97 5.93
CA GLN A 56 -5.36 -22.50 5.97
C GLN A 56 -4.38 -21.97 4.91
N ILE A 57 -3.85 -22.81 4.01
CA ILE A 57 -2.76 -22.40 3.13
C ILE A 57 -3.11 -21.19 2.26
N VAL A 58 -4.34 -21.11 1.75
CA VAL A 58 -4.84 -19.96 0.98
C VAL A 58 -4.89 -18.71 1.85
N GLU A 59 -5.36 -18.83 3.10
CA GLU A 59 -5.42 -17.71 4.05
C GLU A 59 -4.02 -17.22 4.41
N ILE A 60 -3.06 -18.12 4.64
CA ILE A 60 -1.66 -17.81 4.90
C ILE A 60 -1.04 -17.09 3.70
N THR A 61 -1.26 -17.62 2.49
CA THR A 61 -0.76 -16.99 1.26
C THR A 61 -1.32 -15.57 1.10
N LEU A 62 -2.63 -15.37 1.32
CA LEU A 62 -3.24 -14.05 1.24
C LEU A 62 -2.76 -13.12 2.37
N ALA A 63 -2.57 -13.63 3.58
CA ALA A 63 -2.05 -12.91 4.74
C ALA A 63 -0.62 -12.41 4.55
N ILE A 64 0.15 -13.03 3.65
CA ILE A 64 1.50 -12.58 3.28
C ILE A 64 1.41 -11.65 2.07
N LEU A 65 0.77 -12.09 0.99
CA LEU A 65 0.77 -11.37 -0.28
C LEU A 65 0.06 -10.02 -0.17
N VAL A 66 -1.16 -9.97 0.38
CA VAL A 66 -1.96 -8.74 0.37
C VAL A 66 -1.28 -7.63 1.19
N PRO A 67 -0.88 -7.85 2.45
CA PRO A 67 -0.21 -6.81 3.23
C PRO A 67 1.14 -6.41 2.64
N PHE A 68 1.93 -7.37 2.15
CA PHE A 68 3.24 -7.06 1.57
C PHE A 68 3.12 -6.28 0.26
N THR A 69 2.12 -6.60 -0.57
CA THR A 69 1.78 -5.79 -1.75
C THR A 69 1.38 -4.39 -1.36
N ILE A 70 0.56 -4.20 -0.32
CA ILE A 70 0.18 -2.86 0.18
C ILE A 70 1.43 -2.10 0.64
N VAL A 71 2.27 -2.70 1.48
CA VAL A 71 3.51 -2.06 1.96
C VAL A 71 4.40 -1.69 0.78
N TRP A 72 4.66 -2.61 -0.13
CA TRP A 72 5.48 -2.35 -1.32
C TRP A 72 4.90 -1.22 -2.17
N PHE A 73 3.59 -1.24 -2.38
CA PHE A 73 2.88 -0.23 -3.15
C PHE A 73 3.03 1.15 -2.50
N TYR A 74 2.65 1.32 -1.23
CA TYR A 74 2.74 2.61 -0.55
C TYR A 74 4.17 3.04 -0.20
N TRP A 75 5.11 2.11 -0.05
CA TRP A 75 6.53 2.42 0.05
C TRP A 75 7.08 2.96 -1.28
N GLY A 76 6.66 2.40 -2.41
CA GLY A 76 7.00 2.92 -3.74
C GLY A 76 6.57 4.38 -3.96
N LEU A 77 5.48 4.79 -3.32
CA LEU A 77 5.00 6.17 -3.30
C LEU A 77 5.98 7.13 -2.60
N TRP A 78 6.65 6.67 -1.54
CA TRP A 78 7.61 7.47 -0.77
C TRP A 78 8.80 7.91 -1.62
N ASP A 79 9.33 7.01 -2.44
CA ASP A 79 10.57 7.25 -3.18
C ASP A 79 10.39 7.97 -4.51
N VAL A 80 9.15 8.22 -4.94
CA VAL A 80 8.83 8.95 -6.19
C VAL A 80 9.69 8.43 -7.36
N MET A 81 9.96 7.12 -7.40
CA MET A 81 10.77 6.58 -8.48
C MET A 81 9.97 6.73 -9.79
N GLN A 82 10.63 7.28 -10.82
CA GLN A 82 10.13 7.20 -12.20
C GLN A 82 9.81 5.76 -12.65
N SER A 83 10.24 4.74 -11.92
CA SER A 83 9.90 3.34 -12.17
C SER A 83 8.75 2.80 -11.31
N ALA A 84 8.13 3.60 -10.44
CA ALA A 84 7.00 3.17 -9.59
C ALA A 84 5.75 4.05 -9.79
N TRP A 85 5.85 5.22 -10.43
CA TRP A 85 4.66 6.03 -10.70
C TRP A 85 3.61 5.29 -11.55
N TRP A 86 4.04 4.46 -12.51
CA TRP A 86 3.13 3.71 -13.37
C TRP A 86 2.35 2.64 -12.60
N SER A 87 2.93 2.05 -11.54
CA SER A 87 2.20 1.13 -10.69
C SER A 87 1.10 1.84 -9.91
N HIS A 88 1.26 3.11 -9.53
CA HIS A 88 0.19 3.87 -8.90
C HIS A 88 -0.84 4.43 -9.90
N VAL A 89 -0.41 4.84 -11.09
CA VAL A 89 -1.33 5.37 -12.12
C VAL A 89 -2.19 4.28 -12.75
N LEU A 90 -1.64 3.07 -12.95
CA LEU A 90 -2.40 1.93 -13.50
C LEU A 90 -2.89 0.99 -12.41
N GLY A 91 -2.01 0.64 -11.47
CA GLY A 91 -2.35 -0.26 -10.37
C GLY A 91 -3.24 0.39 -9.33
N GLY A 92 -3.22 1.72 -9.15
CA GLY A 92 -4.14 2.41 -8.24
C GLY A 92 -5.61 2.28 -8.65
N PRO A 93 -5.99 2.63 -9.89
CA PRO A 93 -7.35 2.37 -10.40
C PRO A 93 -7.74 0.89 -10.34
N LEU A 94 -6.83 -0.03 -10.67
CA LEU A 94 -7.08 -1.47 -10.54
C LEU A 94 -7.30 -1.88 -9.08
N ALA A 95 -6.53 -1.33 -8.14
CA ALA A 95 -6.70 -1.56 -6.71
C ALA A 95 -8.03 -1.00 -6.19
N ILE A 96 -8.46 0.19 -6.66
CA ILE A 96 -9.78 0.76 -6.34
C ILE A 96 -10.90 -0.18 -6.80
N VAL A 97 -10.83 -0.65 -8.04
CA VAL A 97 -11.82 -1.61 -8.58
C VAL A 97 -11.80 -2.91 -7.77
N GLY A 98 -10.61 -3.45 -7.49
CA GLY A 98 -10.45 -4.68 -6.71
C GLY A 98 -10.98 -4.55 -5.28
N LEU A 99 -10.69 -3.45 -4.59
CA LEU A 99 -11.19 -3.16 -3.25
C LEU A 99 -12.71 -2.91 -3.26
N GLY A 100 -13.23 -2.20 -4.25
CA GLY A 100 -14.66 -2.01 -4.45
C GLY A 100 -15.39 -3.34 -4.67
N ALA A 101 -14.82 -4.21 -5.50
CA ALA A 101 -15.33 -5.56 -5.75
C ALA A 101 -15.27 -6.44 -4.50
N ALA A 102 -14.16 -6.40 -3.75
CA ALA A 102 -14.03 -7.09 -2.46
C ALA A 102 -15.06 -6.59 -1.44
N PHE A 103 -15.39 -5.29 -1.45
CA PHE A 103 -16.42 -4.73 -0.58
C PHE A 103 -17.84 -5.15 -1.01
N MET A 104 -18.11 -5.24 -2.31
CA MET A 104 -19.38 -5.75 -2.84
C MET A 104 -19.58 -7.23 -2.49
N TRP A 105 -18.53 -8.05 -2.64
CA TRP A 105 -18.56 -9.48 -2.32
C TRP A 105 -18.14 -9.83 -0.89
N ARG A 106 -18.12 -8.83 0.01
CA ARG A 106 -17.63 -8.98 1.39
C ARG A 106 -18.28 -10.13 2.15
N ASN A 107 -19.56 -10.39 1.95
CA ASN A 107 -20.26 -11.46 2.67
C ASN A 107 -19.71 -12.85 2.33
N GLY A 108 -19.35 -13.08 1.06
CA GLY A 108 -18.73 -14.33 0.64
C GLY A 108 -17.31 -14.48 1.20
N ILE A 109 -16.52 -13.41 1.15
CA ILE A 109 -15.15 -13.39 1.69
C ILE A 109 -15.16 -13.60 3.21
N ILE A 110 -16.03 -12.89 3.94
CA ILE A 110 -16.21 -13.05 5.38
C ILE A 110 -16.63 -14.48 5.69
N GLY A 111 -17.59 -15.06 4.94
CA GLY A 111 -18.01 -16.45 5.11
C GLY A 111 -16.86 -17.45 5.03
N LEU A 112 -15.89 -17.22 4.15
CA LEU A 112 -14.67 -18.02 4.07
C LEU A 112 -13.75 -17.76 5.28
N LEU A 113 -13.55 -16.49 5.65
CA LEU A 113 -12.68 -16.12 6.77
C LEU A 113 -13.19 -16.62 8.13
N VAL A 114 -14.51 -16.66 8.35
CA VAL A 114 -15.09 -17.12 9.62
C VAL A 114 -15.27 -18.63 9.70
N ARG A 115 -14.96 -19.37 8.62
CA ARG A 115 -15.09 -20.83 8.60
C ARG A 115 -14.20 -21.45 9.68
N GLY A 116 -14.82 -22.30 10.51
CA GLY A 116 -14.14 -22.95 11.63
C GLY A 116 -13.95 -22.07 12.87
N LEU A 117 -14.43 -20.82 12.85
CA LEU A 117 -14.39 -19.93 14.02
C LEU A 117 -15.70 -20.00 14.83
N PRO A 118 -15.63 -19.79 16.16
CA PRO A 118 -16.81 -19.61 17.00
C PRO A 118 -17.64 -18.41 16.54
N VAL A 119 -18.97 -18.55 16.60
CA VAL A 119 -19.94 -17.52 16.16
C VAL A 119 -19.71 -16.18 16.85
N ALA A 120 -19.25 -16.19 18.11
CA ALA A 120 -18.94 -14.97 18.87
C ALA A 120 -17.88 -14.08 18.21
N VAL A 121 -17.00 -14.63 17.36
CA VAL A 121 -15.90 -13.90 16.70
C VAL A 121 -16.33 -13.37 15.33
N HIS A 122 -17.44 -13.85 14.76
CA HIS A 122 -17.89 -13.48 13.42
C HIS A 122 -18.16 -11.97 13.28
N PRO A 123 -18.82 -11.28 14.24
CA PRO A 123 -19.05 -9.85 14.14
C PRO A 123 -17.75 -9.04 14.11
N LEU A 124 -16.73 -9.48 14.86
CA LEU A 124 -15.41 -8.83 14.88
C LEU A 124 -14.75 -8.94 13.51
N VAL A 125 -14.68 -10.15 12.94
CA VAL A 125 -14.09 -10.37 11.61
C VAL A 125 -14.83 -9.57 10.54
N ALA A 126 -16.16 -9.58 10.57
CA ALA A 126 -16.99 -8.84 9.61
C ALA A 126 -16.75 -7.33 9.69
N THR A 127 -16.73 -6.78 10.91
CA THR A 127 -16.53 -5.35 11.16
C THR A 127 -15.12 -4.93 10.78
N SER A 128 -14.10 -5.68 11.22
CA SER A 128 -12.71 -5.43 10.87
C SER A 128 -12.51 -5.46 9.36
N PHE A 129 -13.03 -6.48 8.66
CA PHE A 129 -12.95 -6.58 7.21
C PHE A 129 -13.58 -5.35 6.52
N ALA A 130 -14.82 -5.00 6.89
CA ALA A 130 -15.52 -3.88 6.28
C ALA A 130 -14.76 -2.55 6.45
N TRP A 131 -14.30 -2.25 7.67
CA TRP A 131 -13.56 -1.01 7.96
C TRP A 131 -12.19 -0.99 7.27
N PHE A 132 -11.49 -2.12 7.23
CA PHE A 132 -10.19 -2.18 6.58
C PHE A 132 -10.30 -2.00 5.07
N THR A 133 -11.24 -2.70 4.43
CA THR A 133 -11.47 -2.58 2.98
C THR A 133 -11.93 -1.17 2.62
N LEU A 134 -12.85 -0.58 3.39
CA LEU A 134 -13.31 0.79 3.16
C LEU A 134 -12.19 1.82 3.39
N GLY A 135 -11.41 1.67 4.47
CA GLY A 135 -10.29 2.55 4.78
C GLY A 135 -9.21 2.53 3.69
N LEU A 136 -8.83 1.33 3.23
CA LEU A 136 -7.90 1.17 2.11
C LEU A 136 -8.46 1.75 0.82
N LEU A 137 -9.75 1.56 0.54
CA LEU A 137 -10.40 2.12 -0.65
C LEU A 137 -10.33 3.66 -0.64
N VAL A 138 -10.68 4.29 0.47
CA VAL A 138 -10.61 5.75 0.63
C VAL A 138 -9.17 6.25 0.50
N LEU A 139 -8.21 5.57 1.15
CA LEU A 139 -6.81 5.90 1.06
C LEU A 139 -6.28 5.82 -0.38
N GLU A 140 -6.68 4.78 -1.12
CA GLU A 140 -6.26 4.57 -2.50
C GLU A 140 -6.86 5.62 -3.44
N VAL A 141 -8.15 5.92 -3.30
CA VAL A 141 -8.82 7.00 -4.05
C VAL A 141 -8.12 8.35 -3.78
N ALA A 142 -7.82 8.65 -2.52
CA ALA A 142 -7.10 9.87 -2.14
C ALA A 142 -5.69 9.89 -2.76
N THR A 143 -5.00 8.75 -2.77
CA THR A 143 -3.66 8.62 -3.36
C THR A 143 -3.68 8.88 -4.86
N VAL A 144 -4.59 8.25 -5.60
CA VAL A 144 -4.74 8.46 -7.05
C VAL A 144 -5.10 9.91 -7.36
N ALA A 145 -6.08 10.49 -6.66
CA ALA A 145 -6.48 11.89 -6.85
C ALA A 145 -5.33 12.86 -6.55
N TYR A 146 -4.57 12.59 -5.49
CA TYR A 146 -3.40 13.37 -5.13
C TYR A 146 -2.30 13.29 -6.20
N LEU A 147 -2.00 12.10 -6.71
CA LEU A 147 -0.99 11.93 -7.75
C LEU A 147 -1.36 12.63 -9.06
N LEU A 148 -2.64 12.59 -9.46
CA LEU A 148 -3.12 13.27 -10.66
C LEU A 148 -2.99 14.79 -10.56
N THR A 149 -3.18 15.36 -9.37
CA THR A 149 -3.05 16.81 -9.13
C THR A 149 -1.59 17.24 -8.93
N ALA A 150 -0.78 16.41 -8.27
CA ALA A 150 0.61 16.68 -7.93
C ALA A 150 1.60 16.40 -9.08
N TRP A 151 1.23 15.58 -10.07
CA TRP A 151 2.12 15.20 -11.18
C TRP A 151 2.79 16.42 -11.82
N LYS A 152 2.01 17.41 -12.27
CA LYS A 152 2.55 18.59 -12.97
C LYS A 152 3.43 19.47 -12.07
N ALA A 153 3.10 19.58 -10.79
CA ALA A 153 3.79 20.45 -9.84
C ALA A 153 5.15 19.90 -9.40
N PHE A 154 5.32 18.57 -9.38
CA PHE A 154 6.54 17.91 -8.85
C PHE A 154 7.35 17.15 -9.90
N GLY A 155 6.99 17.24 -11.19
CA GLY A 155 7.70 16.54 -12.26
C GLY A 155 7.66 15.02 -12.11
N ILE A 156 6.60 14.47 -11.50
CA ILE A 156 6.44 13.03 -11.29
C ILE A 156 6.38 12.36 -12.67
N GLY A 157 7.29 11.40 -12.93
CA GLY A 157 7.42 10.75 -14.22
C GLY A 157 8.31 11.47 -15.26
N ALA A 158 8.74 12.71 -15.00
CA ALA A 158 9.67 13.43 -15.88
C ALA A 158 11.08 12.78 -15.84
N PRO A 159 11.75 12.58 -16.98
CA PRO A 159 13.09 11.98 -17.03
C PRO A 159 14.03 12.74 -16.11
N LYS A 160 14.65 12.00 -15.16
CA LYS A 160 15.74 12.54 -14.34
C LYS A 160 16.74 13.22 -15.27
N PRO A 161 17.17 14.46 -14.95
CA PRO A 161 18.16 15.17 -15.75
C PRO A 161 19.39 14.29 -15.99
N LEU A 162 20.02 14.40 -17.16
CA LEU A 162 21.17 13.57 -17.56
C LEU A 162 22.32 13.55 -16.53
N TRP A 163 22.43 14.59 -15.69
CA TRP A 163 23.44 14.71 -14.65
C TRP A 163 23.16 13.84 -13.39
N GLU A 164 21.94 13.36 -13.18
CA GLU A 164 21.62 12.37 -12.13
C GLU A 164 21.76 10.91 -12.60
N ARG A 165 21.82 10.66 -13.92
CA ARG A 165 21.95 9.30 -14.47
C ARG A 165 23.37 8.72 -14.42
N ARG A 166 24.37 9.51 -13.98
CA ARG A 166 25.80 9.16 -14.00
C ARG A 166 26.45 9.07 -12.62
N ARG A 167 25.71 8.74 -11.56
CA ARG A 167 26.30 8.32 -10.28
C ARG A 167 25.92 6.90 -9.96
#